data_AF-A0A6S6G5I5-F1
#
_entry.id   AF-A0A6S6G5I5-F1
#
_cell.length_a   1.000
_cell.length_b   1.000
_cell.length_c   1.000
_cell.angle_alpha   90.00
_cell.angle_beta   90.00
_cell.angle_gamma   90.00
#
_symmetry.space_group_name_H-M   'P 1'
#
loop_
_entity.id
_entity.type
_entity.pdbx_description
1 polymer ?
#
loop_
_entity_poly.entity_id
_entity_poly.type
_entity_poly.pdbx_seq_one_letter_code
_entity_poly.pdbx_strand_id
1 'polypeptide(L)'
;MFAAINALADTILGSIHEAGLIDAIVSLAGVSAVLWFGLFAALRIAVEPGASAWRRGDGIVLGITALCALLPATWTAAVGVFLLGAYLVLTAQDGRARRISLVLLALSGTLLWGKIVLLAFAPIVLAADGQIVGAIVGTGATGNLVGFVGGGQFVIGGPCSSVHNISLALLLWSCVVALLDLTIDRRLILVGVAAMAAMYALNLARLSAIALFPADFEWLHLGTGATLFGWAGLLLAGLITGAGAYDALARRA
;
A
#
# COMPACT_ATOMS: atom_id res chain seq x y z
N MET A 1 1.21 0.91 -16.86
CA MET A 1 0.52 -0.31 -16.40
C MET A 1 1.46 -1.51 -16.37
N PHE A 2 2.10 -1.88 -17.49
CA PHE A 2 3.08 -3.00 -17.53
C PHE A 2 4.14 -2.95 -16.42
N ALA A 3 4.76 -1.79 -16.19
CA ALA A 3 5.73 -1.62 -15.10
C ALA A 3 5.14 -1.97 -13.72
N ALA A 4 3.90 -1.58 -13.44
CA ALA A 4 3.29 -1.83 -12.15
C ALA A 4 2.87 -3.30 -11.98
N ILE A 5 2.38 -3.94 -13.05
CA ILE A 5 2.09 -5.38 -13.06
C ILE A 5 3.38 -6.19 -12.88
N ASN A 6 4.45 -5.82 -13.59
CA ASN A 6 5.74 -6.49 -13.44
C ASN A 6 6.33 -6.29 -12.03
N ALA A 7 6.12 -5.12 -11.40
CA ALA A 7 6.52 -4.90 -10.01
C ALA A 7 5.79 -5.80 -9.00
N LEU A 8 4.66 -6.38 -9.39
CA LEU A 8 3.86 -7.33 -8.60
C LEU A 8 4.10 -8.79 -9.00
N ALA A 9 4.94 -9.05 -10.02
CA ALA A 9 5.09 -10.37 -10.61
C ALA A 9 5.54 -11.42 -9.59
N ASP A 10 6.51 -11.11 -8.73
CA ASP A 10 7.00 -12.06 -7.71
C ASP A 10 5.88 -12.49 -6.75
N THR A 11 5.04 -11.55 -6.31
CA THR A 11 3.91 -11.83 -5.41
C THR A 11 2.86 -12.69 -6.12
N ILE A 12 2.53 -12.34 -7.36
CA ILE A 12 1.55 -13.06 -8.17
C ILE A 12 2.02 -14.50 -8.44
N LEU A 13 3.26 -14.67 -8.89
CA LEU A 13 3.85 -15.96 -9.21
C LEU A 13 4.04 -16.82 -7.95
N GLY A 14 4.48 -16.22 -6.84
CA GLY A 14 4.60 -16.90 -5.56
C GLY A 14 3.25 -17.42 -5.08
N SER A 15 2.20 -16.58 -5.12
CA SER A 15 0.83 -16.99 -4.75
C SER A 15 0.30 -18.13 -5.62
N ILE A 16 0.56 -18.09 -6.93
CA ILE A 16 0.16 -19.19 -7.85
C ILE A 16 0.93 -20.47 -7.55
N HIS A 17 2.23 -20.37 -7.24
CA HIS A 17 3.06 -21.53 -6.94
C HIS A 17 2.70 -22.20 -5.62
N GLU A 18 2.38 -21.41 -4.59
CA GLU A 18 2.08 -21.90 -3.24
C GLU A 18 0.63 -22.37 -3.06
N ALA A 19 -0.35 -21.62 -3.57
CA ALA A 19 -1.77 -21.91 -3.37
C ALA A 19 -2.45 -22.55 -4.60
N GLY A 20 -1.79 -22.55 -5.76
CA GLY A 20 -2.41 -22.93 -7.02
C GLY A 20 -3.22 -21.79 -7.67
N LEU A 21 -3.58 -21.96 -8.94
CA LEU A 21 -4.14 -20.88 -9.75
C LEU A 21 -5.51 -20.39 -9.25
N ILE A 22 -6.40 -21.30 -8.83
CA ILE A 22 -7.77 -20.96 -8.43
C ILE A 22 -7.73 -20.15 -7.13
N ASP A 23 -7.01 -20.63 -6.12
CA ASP A 23 -6.90 -19.95 -4.82
C ASP A 23 -6.10 -18.65 -4.94
N ALA A 24 -5.11 -18.60 -5.83
CA ALA A 24 -4.45 -17.35 -6.18
C ALA A 24 -5.46 -16.33 -6.72
N ILE A 25 -6.30 -16.67 -7.71
CA ILE A 25 -7.30 -15.73 -8.23
C ILE A 25 -8.25 -15.23 -7.13
N VAL A 26 -8.76 -16.14 -6.29
CA VAL A 26 -9.67 -15.79 -5.19
C VAL A 26 -8.99 -14.87 -4.16
N SER A 27 -7.69 -15.06 -3.91
CA SER A 27 -6.87 -14.23 -3.03
C SER A 27 -6.23 -13.02 -3.72
N LEU A 28 -6.72 -12.64 -4.91
CA LEU A 28 -6.19 -11.52 -5.71
C LEU A 28 -4.69 -11.67 -6.04
N ALA A 29 -4.26 -12.91 -6.21
CA ALA A 29 -2.90 -13.39 -6.43
C ALA A 29 -1.92 -12.95 -5.35
N GLY A 30 -2.37 -12.92 -4.09
CA GLY A 30 -1.58 -12.45 -2.95
C GLY A 30 -1.34 -10.93 -2.95
N VAL A 31 -1.94 -10.19 -3.88
CA VAL A 31 -1.80 -8.73 -3.98
C VAL A 31 -2.99 -8.04 -3.31
N SER A 32 -2.69 -7.02 -2.50
CA SER A 32 -3.73 -6.21 -1.85
C SER A 32 -4.72 -5.61 -2.86
N ALA A 33 -6.01 -5.69 -2.55
CA ALA A 33 -7.08 -5.04 -3.32
C ALA A 33 -6.85 -3.55 -3.55
N VAL A 34 -6.16 -2.86 -2.62
CA VAL A 34 -5.82 -1.44 -2.74
C VAL A 34 -4.83 -1.19 -3.88
N LEU A 35 -3.86 -2.10 -4.10
CA LEU A 35 -2.92 -1.99 -5.20
C LEU A 35 -3.65 -2.14 -6.54
N TRP A 36 -4.53 -3.14 -6.66
CA TRP A 36 -5.40 -3.30 -7.82
C TRP A 36 -6.27 -2.07 -8.06
N PHE A 37 -6.85 -1.51 -7.01
CA PHE A 37 -7.63 -0.28 -7.10
C PHE A 37 -6.78 0.93 -7.55
N GLY A 38 -5.53 1.03 -7.12
CA GLY A 38 -4.61 2.07 -7.61
C GLY A 38 -4.27 1.94 -9.08
N LEU A 39 -4.08 0.70 -9.58
CA LEU A 39 -3.92 0.43 -11.00
C LEU A 39 -5.16 0.85 -11.80
N PHE A 40 -6.34 0.46 -11.31
CA PHE A 40 -7.62 0.85 -11.89
C PHE A 40 -7.79 2.38 -11.91
N ALA A 41 -7.51 3.06 -10.81
CA ALA A 41 -7.64 4.51 -10.69
C ALA A 41 -6.77 5.24 -11.71
N ALA A 42 -5.49 4.87 -11.81
CA ALA A 42 -4.57 5.47 -12.78
C ALA A 42 -5.06 5.27 -14.24
N LEU A 43 -5.53 4.06 -14.59
CA LEU A 43 -6.10 3.79 -15.92
C LEU A 43 -7.37 4.57 -16.18
N ARG A 44 -8.28 4.60 -15.21
CA ARG A 44 -9.57 5.27 -15.34
C ARG A 44 -9.40 6.77 -15.59
N ILE A 45 -8.41 7.39 -14.95
CA ILE A 45 -8.07 8.82 -15.17
C ILE A 45 -7.38 8.99 -16.53
N ALA A 46 -6.50 8.07 -16.92
CA ALA A 46 -5.78 8.15 -18.20
C ALA A 46 -6.71 8.10 -19.43
N VAL A 47 -7.84 7.38 -19.34
CA VAL A 47 -8.83 7.29 -20.43
C VAL A 47 -9.86 8.43 -20.44
N GLU A 48 -9.79 9.38 -19.49
CA GLU A 48 -10.67 10.55 -19.52
C GLU A 48 -10.41 11.40 -20.77
N PRO A 49 -11.46 11.94 -21.42
CA PRO A 49 -11.33 12.84 -22.56
C PRO A 49 -10.47 14.07 -22.22
N GLY A 50 -9.72 14.56 -23.22
CA GLY A 50 -8.83 15.71 -23.08
C GLY A 50 -7.38 15.32 -23.30
N ALA A 51 -6.96 15.26 -24.56
CA ALA A 51 -5.58 14.88 -24.90
C ALA A 51 -4.59 15.97 -24.47
N SER A 52 -3.63 15.60 -23.63
CA SER A 52 -2.43 16.39 -23.40
C SER A 52 -1.55 16.32 -24.64
N ALA A 53 -1.05 17.46 -25.12
CA ALA A 53 -0.09 17.48 -26.22
C ALA A 53 1.19 16.70 -25.83
N TRP A 54 1.68 15.87 -26.76
CA TRP A 54 2.94 15.14 -26.60
C TRP A 54 4.12 16.11 -26.44
N ARG A 55 5.02 15.83 -25.51
CA ARG A 55 6.13 16.72 -25.14
C ARG A 55 7.50 16.15 -25.47
N ARG A 56 8.46 17.07 -25.54
CA ARG A 56 9.89 16.74 -25.59
C ARG A 56 10.29 16.20 -24.21
N GLY A 57 10.29 14.88 -24.08
CA GLY A 57 10.61 14.17 -22.84
C GLY A 57 9.75 12.92 -22.63
N ASP A 58 8.49 12.95 -23.08
CA ASP A 58 7.54 11.85 -22.91
C ASP A 58 8.09 10.53 -23.47
N GLY A 59 8.67 10.57 -24.68
CA GLY A 59 9.26 9.39 -25.31
C GLY A 59 10.45 8.81 -24.54
N ILE A 60 11.29 9.66 -23.95
CA ILE A 60 12.45 9.22 -23.15
C ILE A 60 11.97 8.55 -21.87
N VAL A 61 11.06 9.21 -21.15
CA VAL A 61 10.52 8.69 -19.87
C VAL A 61 9.71 7.41 -20.10
N LEU A 62 8.94 7.35 -21.19
CA LEU A 62 8.23 6.13 -21.60
C LEU A 62 9.22 5.01 -21.93
N GLY A 63 10.29 5.31 -22.68
CA GLY A 63 11.36 4.35 -23.00
C GLY A 63 12.06 3.81 -21.75
N ILE A 64 12.43 4.69 -20.81
CA ILE A 64 13.02 4.29 -19.52
C ILE A 64 12.04 3.44 -18.72
N THR A 65 10.77 3.86 -18.62
CA THR A 65 9.73 3.11 -17.89
C THR A 65 9.50 1.72 -18.50
N ALA A 66 9.50 1.62 -19.84
CA ALA A 66 9.38 0.36 -20.55
C ALA A 66 10.60 -0.53 -20.32
N LEU A 67 11.82 0.01 -20.39
CA LEU A 67 13.04 -0.73 -20.08
C LEU A 67 13.00 -1.28 -18.64
N CYS A 68 12.68 -0.43 -17.67
CA CYS A 68 12.50 -0.81 -16.27
C CYS A 68 11.46 -1.93 -16.08
N ALA A 69 10.40 -1.94 -16.90
CA ALA A 69 9.34 -2.94 -16.87
C ALA A 69 9.73 -4.27 -17.53
N LEU A 70 10.69 -4.28 -18.47
CA LEU A 70 11.12 -5.48 -19.20
C LEU A 70 12.27 -6.22 -18.51
N LEU A 71 13.01 -5.55 -17.62
CA LEU A 71 14.05 -6.20 -16.84
C LEU A 71 13.43 -7.26 -15.89
N PRO A 72 14.08 -8.43 -15.71
CA PRO A 72 13.61 -9.51 -14.84
C PRO A 72 13.89 -9.20 -13.37
N ALA A 73 13.49 -8.02 -12.92
CA ALA A 73 13.69 -7.51 -11.57
C ALA A 73 12.48 -6.66 -11.16
N THR A 74 11.67 -7.13 -10.22
CA THR A 74 10.43 -6.44 -9.82
C THR A 74 10.68 -5.04 -9.24
N TRP A 75 11.82 -4.82 -8.59
CA TRP A 75 12.21 -3.51 -8.07
C TRP A 75 12.50 -2.48 -9.18
N THR A 76 13.04 -2.88 -10.33
CA THR A 76 13.29 -1.94 -11.44
C THR A 76 11.98 -1.44 -12.01
N ALA A 77 10.98 -2.30 -12.10
CA ALA A 77 9.66 -1.94 -12.57
C ALA A 77 8.97 -0.95 -11.60
N ALA A 78 9.16 -1.12 -10.28
CA ALA A 78 8.70 -0.17 -9.28
C ALA A 78 9.42 1.20 -9.38
N VAL A 79 10.73 1.21 -9.70
CA VAL A 79 11.47 2.44 -10.03
C VAL A 79 10.88 3.12 -11.27
N GLY A 80 10.53 2.37 -12.31
CA GLY A 80 9.86 2.90 -13.50
C GLY A 80 8.53 3.59 -13.16
N VAL A 81 7.71 3.00 -12.29
CA VAL A 81 6.46 3.63 -11.80
C VAL A 81 6.75 4.94 -11.06
N PHE A 82 7.76 4.96 -10.18
CA PHE A 82 8.18 6.18 -9.47
C PHE A 82 8.64 7.27 -10.44
N LEU A 83 9.55 6.94 -11.36
CA LEU A 83 10.09 7.91 -12.32
C LEU A 83 9.01 8.52 -13.21
N LEU A 84 8.04 7.71 -13.66
CA LEU A 84 6.90 8.21 -14.42
C LEU A 84 6.02 9.14 -13.58
N GLY A 85 5.70 8.76 -12.34
CA GLY A 85 4.94 9.61 -11.42
C GLY A 85 5.66 10.94 -11.14
N ALA A 86 6.97 10.88 -10.88
CA ALA A 86 7.82 12.05 -10.63
C ALA A 86 7.91 12.96 -11.87
N TYR A 87 8.07 12.39 -13.06
CA TYR A 87 8.06 13.16 -14.29
C TYR A 87 6.72 13.88 -14.51
N LEU A 88 5.61 13.17 -14.31
CA LEU A 88 4.29 13.76 -14.47
C LEU A 88 4.02 14.85 -13.44
N VAL A 89 4.40 14.68 -12.17
CA VAL A 89 4.18 15.75 -11.17
C VAL A 89 4.97 17.02 -11.50
N LEU A 90 6.19 16.87 -12.02
CA LEU A 90 7.07 18.00 -12.37
C LEU A 90 6.66 18.71 -13.67
N THR A 91 6.01 18.00 -14.59
CA THR A 91 5.68 18.56 -15.91
C THR A 91 4.20 18.84 -16.10
N ALA A 92 3.29 18.25 -15.31
CA ALA A 92 1.85 18.33 -15.57
C ALA A 92 1.30 19.77 -15.65
N GLN A 93 0.66 20.08 -16.77
CA GLN A 93 -0.02 21.37 -16.99
C GLN A 93 -1.54 21.25 -16.89
N ASP A 94 -2.09 20.04 -16.99
CA ASP A 94 -3.51 19.78 -16.79
C ASP A 94 -3.76 19.04 -15.47
N GLY A 95 -5.01 19.08 -15.01
CA GLY A 95 -5.42 18.40 -13.78
C GLY A 95 -5.30 16.88 -13.88
N ARG A 96 -5.50 16.31 -15.07
CA ARG A 96 -5.49 14.86 -15.32
C ARG A 96 -4.11 14.25 -15.05
N ALA A 97 -3.04 14.82 -15.60
CA ALA A 97 -1.68 14.36 -15.40
C ALA A 97 -1.24 14.50 -13.92
N ARG A 98 -1.71 15.54 -13.22
CA ARG A 98 -1.47 15.70 -11.77
C ARG A 98 -2.19 14.63 -10.94
N ARG A 99 -3.41 14.27 -11.32
CA ARG A 99 -4.18 13.20 -10.65
C ARG A 99 -3.53 11.84 -10.89
N ILE A 100 -3.08 11.55 -12.11
CA ILE A 100 -2.33 10.32 -12.42
C ILE A 100 -1.01 10.29 -11.64
N SER A 101 -0.26 11.39 -11.59
CA SER A 101 1.02 11.43 -10.87
C SER A 101 0.84 11.17 -9.38
N LEU A 102 -0.21 11.72 -8.75
CA LEU A 102 -0.55 11.46 -7.35
C LEU A 102 -0.74 9.95 -7.09
N VAL A 103 -1.52 9.28 -7.95
CA VAL A 103 -1.74 7.82 -7.83
C VAL A 103 -0.46 7.03 -8.05
N LEU A 104 0.32 7.35 -9.09
CA LEU A 104 1.56 6.63 -9.40
C LEU A 104 2.63 6.81 -8.31
N LEU A 105 2.76 8.01 -7.75
CA LEU A 105 3.67 8.29 -6.65
C LEU A 105 3.24 7.53 -5.39
N ALA A 106 1.96 7.55 -5.03
CA ALA A 106 1.46 6.77 -3.90
C ALA A 106 1.64 5.26 -4.11
N LEU A 107 1.42 4.77 -5.34
CA LEU A 107 1.62 3.37 -5.71
C LEU A 107 3.10 2.97 -5.58
N SER A 108 4.02 3.85 -6.02
CA SER A 108 5.46 3.66 -5.81
C SER A 108 5.83 3.68 -4.32
N GLY A 109 5.06 4.39 -3.49
CA GLY A 109 5.12 4.35 -2.04
C GLY A 109 5.07 2.91 -1.52
N THR A 110 4.06 2.16 -1.96
CA THR A 110 3.87 0.76 -1.54
C THR A 110 4.86 -0.20 -2.21
N LEU A 111 5.16 -0.02 -3.50
CA LEU A 111 5.97 -0.96 -4.27
C LEU A 111 7.48 -0.84 -4.03
N LEU A 112 7.96 0.39 -3.80
CA LEU A 112 9.39 0.72 -3.73
C LEU A 112 9.76 1.33 -2.37
N TRP A 113 9.16 2.48 -2.03
CA TRP A 113 9.62 3.27 -0.89
C TRP A 113 9.36 2.57 0.45
N GLY A 114 8.25 1.86 0.61
CA GLY A 114 7.99 1.07 1.81
C GLY A 114 9.08 0.03 2.06
N LYS A 115 9.56 -0.63 1.00
CA LYS A 115 10.68 -1.58 1.09
C LYS A 115 11.99 -0.87 1.45
N ILE A 116 12.30 0.26 0.81
CA ILE A 116 13.52 1.05 1.10
C ILE A 116 13.52 1.56 2.54
N VAL A 117 12.40 2.14 2.98
CA VAL A 117 12.24 2.63 4.36
C VAL A 117 12.39 1.49 5.36
N LEU A 118 11.79 0.33 5.07
CA LEU A 118 11.98 -0.85 5.92
C LEU A 118 13.42 -1.35 5.89
N LEU A 119 14.11 -1.39 4.76
CA LEU A 119 15.51 -1.81 4.74
C LEU A 119 16.42 -0.85 5.51
N ALA A 120 16.18 0.45 5.40
CA ALA A 120 16.98 1.48 6.08
C ALA A 120 16.67 1.59 7.58
N PHE A 121 15.41 1.39 7.97
CA PHE A 121 14.92 1.67 9.33
C PHE A 121 14.24 0.47 10.00
N ALA A 122 14.37 -0.75 9.46
CA ALA A 122 13.75 -1.97 10.02
C ALA A 122 14.00 -2.14 11.51
N PRO A 123 15.25 -2.03 12.03
CA PRO A 123 15.50 -2.21 13.45
C PRO A 123 14.70 -1.25 14.32
N ILE A 124 14.46 -0.01 13.84
CA ILE A 124 13.73 1.01 14.59
C ILE A 124 12.22 0.79 14.46
N VAL A 125 11.72 0.67 13.23
CA VAL A 125 10.29 0.53 12.94
C VAL A 125 9.74 -0.76 13.56
N LEU A 126 10.41 -1.89 13.33
CA LEU A 126 9.96 -3.19 13.83
C LEU A 126 10.12 -3.31 15.34
N ALA A 127 11.13 -2.64 15.93
CA ALA A 127 11.23 -2.55 17.38
C ALA A 127 10.13 -1.68 17.99
N ALA A 128 9.75 -0.58 17.35
CA ALA A 128 8.64 0.24 17.82
C ALA A 128 7.32 -0.56 17.80
N ASP A 129 7.02 -1.25 16.69
CA ASP A 129 5.87 -2.15 16.59
C ASP A 129 5.93 -3.23 17.70
N GLY A 130 7.09 -3.86 17.88
CA GLY A 130 7.29 -4.90 18.90
C GLY A 130 7.12 -4.41 20.34
N GLN A 131 7.71 -3.27 20.70
CA GLN A 131 7.59 -2.67 22.03
C GLN A 131 6.13 -2.33 22.36
N ILE A 132 5.39 -1.75 21.40
CA ILE A 132 3.98 -1.41 21.62
C ILE A 132 3.14 -2.67 21.81
N VAL A 133 3.33 -3.69 20.96
CA VAL A 133 2.61 -4.97 21.10
C VAL A 133 2.96 -5.66 22.42
N GLY A 134 4.24 -5.75 22.77
CA GLY A 134 4.69 -6.33 24.02
C GLY A 134 4.16 -5.60 25.25
N ALA A 135 3.99 -4.28 25.17
CA ALA A 135 3.36 -3.47 26.22
C ALA A 135 1.85 -3.69 26.31
N ILE A 136 1.14 -3.78 25.17
CA ILE A 136 -0.31 -4.07 25.12
C ILE A 136 -0.61 -5.43 25.73
N VAL A 137 0.20 -6.44 25.41
CA VAL A 137 -0.02 -7.83 25.83
C VAL A 137 0.58 -8.13 27.21
N GLY A 138 1.56 -7.34 27.65
CA GLY A 138 2.21 -7.52 28.94
C GLY A 138 3.32 -8.58 28.95
N THR A 139 3.79 -9.01 27.78
CA THR A 139 4.86 -10.02 27.62
C THR A 139 6.24 -9.41 27.38
N GLY A 140 6.30 -8.10 27.11
CA GLY A 140 7.53 -7.39 26.76
C GLY A 140 8.02 -7.71 25.34
N ALA A 141 9.05 -6.98 24.91
CA ALA A 141 9.69 -7.17 23.60
C ALA A 141 11.18 -6.80 23.64
N THR A 142 11.97 -7.47 22.79
CA THR A 142 13.40 -7.19 22.59
C THR A 142 13.65 -6.99 21.11
N GLY A 143 13.86 -5.75 20.68
CA GLY A 143 13.88 -5.42 19.26
C GLY A 143 12.53 -5.77 18.61
N ASN A 144 12.55 -6.52 17.51
CA ASN A 144 11.35 -7.02 16.82
C ASN A 144 10.88 -8.41 17.30
N LEU A 145 11.43 -8.92 18.41
CA LEU A 145 10.95 -10.14 19.06
C LEU A 145 9.90 -9.79 20.11
N VAL A 146 8.71 -10.38 19.99
CA VAL A 146 7.60 -10.19 20.94
C VAL A 146 7.30 -11.51 21.64
N GLY A 147 7.13 -11.47 22.96
CA GLY A 147 6.76 -12.64 23.74
C GLY A 147 5.31 -13.07 23.54
N PHE A 148 5.08 -14.39 23.52
CA PHE A 148 3.75 -14.97 23.59
C PHE A 148 3.26 -15.05 25.04
N VAL A 149 1.94 -14.98 25.23
CA VAL A 149 1.33 -15.38 26.51
C VAL A 149 1.49 -16.89 26.67
N GLY A 150 2.08 -17.34 27.78
CA GLY A 150 2.36 -18.76 28.04
C GLY A 150 3.77 -19.21 27.65
N GLY A 151 4.60 -18.32 27.09
CA GLY A 151 6.02 -18.57 26.81
C GLY A 151 6.34 -18.73 25.32
N GLY A 152 7.61 -18.53 24.98
CA GLY A 152 8.07 -18.43 23.60
C GLY A 152 7.99 -17.00 23.04
N GLN A 153 8.44 -16.83 21.80
CA GLN A 153 8.51 -15.53 21.12
C GLN A 153 8.25 -15.69 19.62
N PHE A 154 7.81 -14.61 18.97
CA PHE A 154 7.78 -14.51 17.51
C PHE A 154 8.49 -13.26 17.02
N VAL A 155 8.91 -13.31 15.75
CA VAL A 155 9.61 -12.22 15.07
C VAL A 155 8.61 -11.43 14.24
N ILE A 156 8.57 -10.11 14.41
CA ILE A 156 7.86 -9.23 13.47
C ILE A 156 8.76 -9.03 12.24
N GLY A 157 8.33 -9.59 11.11
CA GLY A 157 8.98 -9.43 9.81
C GLY A 157 8.47 -8.21 9.02
N GLY A 158 9.22 -7.80 7.99
CA GLY A 158 8.90 -6.66 7.12
C GLY A 158 7.46 -6.64 6.55
N PRO A 159 6.92 -7.76 6.03
CA PRO A 159 5.54 -7.81 5.53
C PRO A 159 4.46 -7.54 6.59
N CYS A 160 4.77 -7.76 7.87
CA CYS A 160 3.88 -7.46 9.00
C CYS A 160 4.11 -6.07 9.59
N SER A 161 5.05 -5.29 9.03
CA SER A 161 5.30 -3.95 9.53
C SER A 161 4.12 -3.04 9.28
N SER A 162 3.84 -2.18 10.25
CA SER A 162 2.80 -1.18 10.11
C SER A 162 3.08 -0.16 8.98
N VAL A 163 4.34 -0.01 8.54
CA VAL A 163 4.70 0.84 7.37
C VAL A 163 4.01 0.37 6.09
N HIS A 164 3.91 -0.95 5.89
CA HIS A 164 3.22 -1.51 4.72
C HIS A 164 1.74 -1.10 4.72
N ASN A 165 1.05 -1.28 5.85
CA ASN A 165 -0.36 -0.93 6.00
C ASN A 165 -0.62 0.58 5.89
N ILE A 166 0.29 1.40 6.42
CA ILE A 166 0.27 2.87 6.23
C ILE A 166 0.37 3.23 4.74
N SER A 167 1.29 2.62 4.00
CA SER A 167 1.43 2.89 2.55
C SER A 167 0.18 2.50 1.75
N LEU A 168 -0.50 1.41 2.13
CA LEU A 168 -1.77 1.02 1.52
C LEU A 168 -2.87 2.05 1.82
N ALA A 169 -3.01 2.52 3.07
CA ALA A 169 -3.96 3.59 3.39
C ALA A 169 -3.69 4.88 2.59
N LEU A 170 -2.42 5.29 2.49
CA LEU A 170 -2.02 6.46 1.73
C LEU A 170 -2.34 6.31 0.24
N LEU A 171 -2.11 5.11 -0.33
CA LEU A 171 -2.49 4.81 -1.70
C LEU A 171 -4.01 4.89 -1.89
N LEU A 172 -4.80 4.27 -1.02
CA LEU A 172 -6.26 4.29 -1.13
C LEU A 172 -6.80 5.73 -1.08
N TRP A 173 -6.32 6.52 -0.11
CA TRP A 173 -6.65 7.94 0.01
C TRP A 173 -6.29 8.72 -1.26
N SER A 174 -5.07 8.55 -1.76
CA SER A 174 -4.60 9.20 -3.00
C SER A 174 -5.45 8.82 -4.21
N CYS A 175 -5.90 7.57 -4.30
CA CYS A 175 -6.78 7.10 -5.37
C CYS A 175 -8.15 7.78 -5.31
N VAL A 176 -8.76 7.90 -4.13
CA VAL A 176 -10.07 8.55 -3.99
C VAL A 176 -9.98 10.04 -4.30
N VAL A 177 -8.97 10.72 -3.76
CA VAL A 177 -8.70 12.14 -4.04
C VAL A 177 -8.50 12.37 -5.54
N ALA A 178 -7.69 11.53 -6.19
CA ALA A 178 -7.45 11.62 -7.62
C ALA A 178 -8.69 11.27 -8.45
N LEU A 179 -9.41 10.19 -8.16
CA LEU A 179 -10.58 9.78 -8.94
C LEU A 179 -11.69 10.83 -8.92
N LEU A 180 -11.92 11.46 -7.76
CA LEU A 180 -12.98 12.46 -7.57
C LEU A 180 -12.52 13.91 -7.84
N ASP A 181 -11.29 14.08 -8.32
CA ASP A 181 -10.68 15.39 -8.59
C ASP A 181 -10.81 16.37 -7.41
N LEU A 182 -10.52 15.90 -6.20
CA LEU A 182 -10.69 16.68 -4.97
C LEU A 182 -9.51 17.62 -4.73
N THR A 183 -9.82 18.82 -4.23
CA THR A 183 -8.81 19.80 -3.83
C THR A 183 -8.29 19.38 -2.47
N ILE A 184 -6.98 19.19 -2.37
CA ILE A 184 -6.35 18.80 -1.11
C ILE A 184 -6.32 20.01 -0.18
N ASP A 185 -7.26 20.01 0.77
CA ASP A 185 -7.29 20.96 1.88
C ASP A 185 -6.76 20.30 3.18
N ARG A 186 -6.66 21.08 4.26
CA ARG A 186 -6.19 20.58 5.56
C ARG A 186 -7.08 19.45 6.11
N ARG A 187 -8.40 19.50 5.87
CA ARG A 187 -9.33 18.47 6.37
C ARG A 187 -9.12 17.16 5.64
N LEU A 188 -8.94 17.20 4.32
CA LEU A 188 -8.69 16.01 3.51
C LEU A 188 -7.34 15.37 3.84
N ILE A 189 -6.32 16.18 4.17
CA ILE A 189 -5.05 15.68 4.72
C ILE A 189 -5.29 14.95 6.06
N LEU A 190 -6.06 15.54 6.97
CA LEU A 190 -6.41 14.90 8.25
C LEU A 190 -7.17 13.59 8.06
N VAL A 191 -8.03 13.48 7.04
CA VAL A 191 -8.69 12.22 6.66
C VAL A 191 -7.66 11.17 6.23
N GLY A 192 -6.68 11.54 5.42
CA GLY A 192 -5.59 10.64 5.03
C GLY A 192 -4.77 10.17 6.24
N VAL A 193 -4.43 11.10 7.14
CA VAL A 193 -3.74 10.78 8.40
C VAL A 193 -4.57 9.85 9.28
N ALA A 194 -5.88 10.08 9.39
CA ALA A 194 -6.78 9.22 10.14
C ALA A 194 -6.86 7.80 9.54
N ALA A 195 -6.91 7.67 8.22
CA ALA A 195 -6.89 6.37 7.55
C ALA A 195 -5.58 5.61 7.79
N MET A 196 -4.43 6.30 7.72
CA MET A 196 -3.12 5.72 8.05
C MET A 196 -3.03 5.28 9.51
N ALA A 197 -3.49 6.11 10.45
CA ALA A 197 -3.49 5.79 11.87
C ALA A 197 -4.42 4.60 12.18
N ALA A 198 -5.57 4.50 11.51
CA ALA A 198 -6.49 3.39 11.65
C ALA A 198 -5.87 2.07 11.15
N MET A 199 -5.19 2.09 10.00
CA MET A 199 -4.45 0.92 9.49
C MET A 199 -3.29 0.52 10.40
N TYR A 200 -2.59 1.49 10.98
CA TYR A 200 -1.54 1.27 11.98
C TYR A 200 -2.11 0.56 13.22
N ALA A 201 -3.18 1.10 13.80
CA ALA A 201 -3.82 0.52 14.98
C ALA A 201 -4.37 -0.89 14.73
N LEU A 202 -4.97 -1.13 13.55
CA LEU A 202 -5.45 -2.46 13.17
C LEU A 202 -4.32 -3.47 13.07
N ASN A 203 -3.15 -3.06 12.55
CA ASN A 203 -1.97 -3.93 12.49
C ASN A 203 -1.48 -4.29 13.90
N LEU A 204 -1.39 -3.31 14.81
CA LEU A 204 -1.02 -3.57 16.20
C LEU A 204 -2.01 -4.51 16.88
N ALA A 205 -3.32 -4.35 16.62
CA ALA A 205 -4.34 -5.24 17.13
C ALA A 205 -4.14 -6.69 16.63
N ARG A 206 -3.82 -6.87 15.34
CA ARG A 206 -3.49 -8.18 14.77
C ARG A 206 -2.26 -8.80 15.42
N LEU A 207 -1.17 -8.04 15.55
CA LEU A 207 0.06 -8.53 16.18
C LEU A 207 -0.15 -8.87 17.66
N SER A 208 -0.96 -8.08 18.36
CA SER A 208 -1.35 -8.36 19.75
C SER A 208 -2.19 -9.62 19.86
N ALA A 209 -3.12 -9.86 18.91
CA ALA A 209 -3.89 -11.09 18.86
C ALA A 209 -2.98 -12.31 18.64
N ILE A 210 -1.98 -12.22 17.75
CA ILE A 210 -0.99 -13.29 17.55
C ILE A 210 -0.24 -13.59 18.86
N ALA A 211 0.17 -12.55 19.59
CA ALA A 211 0.87 -12.70 20.88
C ALA A 211 -0.02 -13.30 21.98
N LEU A 212 -1.32 -12.96 22.00
CA LEU A 212 -2.31 -13.43 22.97
C LEU A 212 -2.81 -14.86 22.72
N PHE A 213 -2.85 -15.29 21.45
CA PHE A 213 -3.39 -16.59 21.05
C PHE A 213 -2.35 -17.41 20.25
N PRO A 214 -1.30 -17.94 20.89
CA PRO A 214 -0.23 -18.65 20.20
C PRO A 214 -0.69 -19.92 19.49
N ALA A 215 -1.74 -20.58 20.00
CA ALA A 215 -2.34 -21.75 19.39
C ALA A 215 -2.94 -21.44 18.00
N ASP A 216 -3.35 -20.19 17.77
CA ASP A 216 -3.94 -19.71 16.53
C ASP A 216 -2.93 -18.97 15.64
N PHE A 217 -1.62 -19.11 15.93
CA PHE A 217 -0.56 -18.39 15.23
C PHE A 217 -0.67 -18.53 13.71
N GLU A 218 -0.76 -19.76 13.18
CA GLU A 218 -0.85 -19.98 11.74
C GLU A 218 -2.12 -19.36 11.14
N TRP A 219 -3.26 -19.47 11.83
CA TRP A 219 -4.53 -18.92 11.37
C TRP A 219 -4.52 -17.38 11.31
N LEU A 220 -3.98 -16.72 12.34
CA LEU A 220 -3.86 -15.26 12.42
C LEU A 220 -2.75 -14.70 11.52
N HIS A 221 -1.66 -15.45 11.34
CA HIS A 221 -0.47 -15.01 10.63
C HIS A 221 -0.52 -15.26 9.12
N LEU A 222 -0.94 -16.46 8.70
CA LEU A 222 -0.91 -16.90 7.28
C LEU A 222 -2.28 -17.34 6.77
N GLY A 223 -3.19 -17.75 7.66
CA GLY A 223 -4.50 -18.29 7.30
C GLY A 223 -5.57 -17.24 7.04
N THR A 224 -6.83 -17.67 7.13
CA THR A 224 -8.00 -16.82 6.87
C THR A 224 -8.15 -15.66 7.86
N GLY A 225 -7.55 -15.76 9.06
CA GLY A 225 -7.47 -14.65 9.99
C GLY A 225 -6.67 -13.47 9.43
N ALA A 226 -5.54 -13.73 8.74
CA ALA A 226 -4.78 -12.68 8.06
C ALA A 226 -5.62 -11.99 6.98
N THR A 227 -6.34 -12.76 6.17
CA THR A 227 -7.27 -12.26 5.15
C THR A 227 -8.37 -11.41 5.76
N LEU A 228 -8.95 -11.83 6.90
CA LEU A 228 -9.97 -11.07 7.61
C LEU A 228 -9.46 -9.70 8.07
N PHE A 229 -8.26 -9.63 8.66
CA PHE A 229 -7.64 -8.35 9.03
C PHE A 229 -7.34 -7.50 7.79
N GLY A 230 -6.95 -8.10 6.67
CA GLY A 230 -6.80 -7.40 5.39
C GLY A 230 -8.10 -6.74 4.92
N TRP A 231 -9.22 -7.46 4.95
CA TRP A 231 -10.54 -6.92 4.60
C TRP A 231 -11.00 -5.86 5.60
N ALA A 232 -10.81 -6.08 6.89
CA ALA A 232 -11.13 -5.09 7.92
C ALA A 232 -10.35 -3.78 7.68
N GLY A 233 -9.07 -3.88 7.31
CA GLY A 233 -8.24 -2.72 6.99
C GLY A 233 -8.72 -1.97 5.76
N LEU A 234 -9.01 -2.70 4.67
CA LEU A 234 -9.59 -2.11 3.46
C LEU A 234 -10.90 -1.37 3.74
N LEU A 235 -11.83 -2.02 4.46
CA LEU A 235 -13.12 -1.44 4.81
C LEU A 235 -12.95 -0.21 5.69
N LEU A 236 -12.12 -0.28 6.72
CA LEU A 236 -11.88 0.82 7.65
C LEU A 236 -11.25 2.03 6.95
N ALA A 237 -10.16 1.83 6.22
CA ALA A 237 -9.52 2.89 5.46
C ALA A 237 -10.44 3.46 4.37
N GLY A 238 -11.22 2.60 3.71
CA GLY A 238 -12.21 2.96 2.71
C GLY A 238 -13.35 3.81 3.28
N LEU A 239 -13.89 3.46 4.44
CA LEU A 239 -14.93 4.22 5.13
C LEU A 239 -14.44 5.60 5.55
N ILE A 240 -13.26 5.69 6.18
CA ILE A 240 -12.66 6.97 6.60
C ILE A 240 -12.44 7.87 5.39
N THR A 241 -11.80 7.31 4.34
CA THR A 241 -11.50 8.05 3.11
C THR A 241 -12.77 8.47 2.38
N GLY A 242 -13.75 7.56 2.26
CA GLY A 242 -15.01 7.81 1.57
C GLY A 242 -15.87 8.85 2.28
N ALA A 243 -15.97 8.80 3.61
CA ALA A 243 -16.68 9.81 4.40
C ALA A 243 -16.02 11.19 4.24
N GLY A 244 -14.69 11.26 4.30
CA GLY A 244 -13.96 12.51 4.09
C GLY A 244 -14.10 13.06 2.67
N ALA A 245 -14.14 12.18 1.66
CA ALA A 245 -14.38 12.56 0.28
C ALA A 245 -15.81 13.08 0.06
N TYR A 246 -16.80 12.44 0.67
CA TYR A 246 -18.21 12.89 0.62
C TYR A 246 -18.37 14.29 1.22
N ASP A 247 -17.79 14.53 2.40
CA ASP A 247 -17.78 15.85 3.05
C ASP A 247 -17.05 16.90 2.19
N ALA A 248 -15.93 16.53 1.54
CA ALA A 248 -15.24 17.43 0.61
C ALA A 248 -16.06 17.79 -0.64
N LEU A 249 -16.83 16.84 -1.18
CA LEU A 249 -17.77 17.08 -2.29
C LEU A 249 -18.93 17.99 -1.85
N ALA A 250 -19.50 17.76 -0.67
CA ALA A 250 -20.59 18.56 -0.13
C ALA A 250 -20.19 20.03 0.08
N ARG A 251 -18.93 20.31 0.43
CA ARG A 251 -18.40 21.69 0.55
C ARG A 251 -18.19 22.41 -0.78
N ARG A 252 -18.21 21.70 -1.91
CA ARG A 252 -18.02 22.28 -3.26
C ARG A 252 -19.34 22.67 -3.94
N ALA A 253 -20.44 22.06 -3.51
CA ALA A 253 -21.79 22.34 -4.01
C ALA A 253 -22.36 23.62 -3.39
#